data_AF-A0A2H4UEE8-F1
#
_entry.id   AF-A0A2H4UEE8-F1
#
_cell.length_a   1.000
_cell.length_b   1.000
_cell.length_c   1.000
_cell.angle_alpha   90.00
_cell.angle_beta   90.00
_cell.angle_gamma   90.00
#
_symmetry.space_group_name_H-M   'P 1'
#
loop_
_entity.id
_entity.type
_entity.pdbx_description
1 polymer ?
#
loop_
_entity_poly.entity_id
_entity_poly.type
_entity_poly.pdbx_seq_one_letter_code
_entity_poly.pdbx_strand_id
1 'polypeptide(L)' 'MTYYESFETVTFTRERALIELQNHGIPESEYPVFFSDMGDKSHYKAQAVLEWLMY' A
#
# COMPACT_ATOMS: atom_id res chain seq x y z
N MET A 1 -6.32 17.14 23.92
CA MET A 1 -6.18 16.84 22.48
C MET A 1 -5.26 15.64 22.37
N THR A 2 -5.87 14.46 22.36
CA THR A 2 -5.18 13.16 22.36
C THR A 2 -4.64 12.88 20.97
N TYR A 3 -3.35 12.58 20.87
CA TYR A 3 -2.56 12.25 19.67
C TYR A 3 -3.02 10.94 18.96
N TYR A 4 -4.31 10.70 18.85
CA TYR A 4 -4.88 9.45 18.31
C TYR A 4 -5.60 9.63 16.96
N GLU A 5 -5.82 10.87 16.49
CA GLU A 5 -6.61 11.16 15.28
C GLU A 5 -5.77 11.56 14.05
N SER A 6 -4.64 10.92 13.77
CA SER A 6 -3.83 11.32 12.58
C SER A 6 -3.19 10.20 11.77
N PHE A 7 -3.48 8.92 12.05
CA PHE A 7 -2.92 7.81 11.27
C PHE A 7 -3.91 7.10 10.35
N GLU A 8 -5.22 7.34 10.47
CA GLU A 8 -6.25 6.68 9.63
C GLU A 8 -6.37 7.25 8.20
N THR A 9 -5.68 8.33 7.87
CA THR A 9 -5.74 8.99 6.55
C THR A 9 -4.44 8.96 5.76
N VAL A 10 -3.45 8.19 6.19
CA VAL A 10 -2.21 8.06 5.41
C VAL A 10 -2.52 7.24 4.16
N THR A 11 -2.45 7.91 3.01
CA THR A 11 -2.60 7.28 1.70
C THR A 11 -1.26 7.26 0.99
N PHE A 12 -0.97 6.15 0.31
CA PHE A 12 0.15 6.02 -0.60
C PHE A 12 -0.33 6.28 -2.01
N THR A 13 0.46 7.06 -2.75
CA THR A 13 0.33 7.10 -4.20
C THR A 13 0.68 5.71 -4.75
N ARG A 14 0.22 5.43 -5.97
CA ARG A 14 0.61 4.21 -6.69
C ARG A 14 2.12 3.99 -6.69
N GLU A 15 2.90 5.04 -6.94
CA GLU A 15 4.37 4.99 -6.92
C GLU A 15 4.92 4.58 -5.55
N ARG A 16 4.35 5.13 -4.47
CA ARG A 16 4.77 4.75 -3.11
C ARG A 16 4.41 3.29 -2.79
N ALA A 17 3.24 2.82 -3.21
CA ALA A 17 2.87 1.41 -3.03
C ALA A 17 3.84 0.46 -3.77
N LEU A 18 4.28 0.83 -4.98
CA LEU A 18 5.30 0.09 -5.72
C LEU A 18 6.67 0.09 -5.02
N ILE A 19 7.07 1.21 -4.41
CA ILE A 19 8.29 1.28 -3.58
C ILE A 19 8.18 0.32 -2.38
N GLU A 20 7.02 0.26 -1.71
CA GLU A 20 6.84 -0.69 -0.61
C GLU A 20 6.91 -2.15 -1.10
N LEU A 21 6.25 -2.48 -2.21
CA LEU A 21 6.35 -3.81 -2.83
C LEU A 21 7.81 -4.17 -3.13
N GLN A 22 8.59 -3.25 -3.71
CA GLN A 22 10.01 -3.45 -3.98
C GLN A 22 10.84 -3.62 -2.69
N ASN A 23 10.61 -2.80 -1.67
CA ASN A 23 11.30 -2.88 -0.38
C ASN A 23 11.04 -4.21 0.32
N HIS A 24 9.85 -4.78 0.15
CA HIS A 24 9.46 -6.08 0.66
C HIS A 24 9.88 -7.26 -0.24
N GLY A 25 10.61 -6.99 -1.33
CA GLY A 25 11.14 -8.02 -2.22
C GLY A 25 10.09 -8.65 -3.13
N ILE A 26 8.93 -8.00 -3.32
CA ILE A 26 7.90 -8.47 -4.25
C ILE A 26 8.38 -8.19 -5.68
N PRO A 27 8.50 -9.23 -6.53
CA PRO A 27 8.96 -9.05 -7.90
C PRO A 27 7.91 -8.32 -8.75
N GLU A 28 8.35 -7.59 -9.78
CA GLU A 28 7.45 -6.85 -10.67
C GLU A 28 6.40 -7.74 -11.36
N SER A 29 6.68 -9.04 -11.50
CA SER A 29 5.72 -10.03 -12.01
C SER A 29 4.48 -10.21 -11.14
N GLU A 30 4.56 -9.88 -9.85
CA GLU A 30 3.45 -9.96 -8.87
C GLU A 30 2.69 -8.62 -8.75
N TYR A 31 3.17 -7.54 -9.38
CA TYR A 31 2.45 -6.25 -9.33
C TYR A 31 1.04 -6.33 -9.94
N PRO A 32 0.80 -7.07 -11.05
CA PRO A 32 -0.56 -7.29 -11.54
C PRO A 32 -1.47 -7.98 -10.52
N VAL A 33 -0.93 -8.87 -9.68
CA VAL A 33 -1.70 -9.55 -8.63
C VAL A 33 -2.08 -8.55 -7.55
N PHE A 34 -1.14 -7.73 -7.09
CA PHE A 34 -1.43 -6.62 -6.18
C PHE A 34 -2.53 -5.69 -6.71
N PHE A 35 -2.43 -5.27 -7.99
CA PHE A 35 -3.45 -4.39 -8.59
C PHE A 35 -4.79 -5.09 -8.83
N SER A 36 -4.79 -6.41 -9.05
CA SER A 36 -6.01 -7.21 -9.15
C SER A 36 -6.73 -7.31 -7.80
N ASP A 37 -5.98 -7.52 -6.71
CA ASP A 37 -6.53 -7.68 -5.36
C ASP A 37 -6.98 -6.34 -4.75
N MET A 38 -6.16 -5.31 -4.89
CA MET A 38 -6.40 -3.99 -4.29
C MET A 38 -7.25 -3.07 -5.18
N GLY A 39 -7.35 -3.42 -6.47
CA GLY A 39 -7.92 -2.61 -7.53
C GLY A 39 -6.94 -1.53 -8.02
N ASP A 40 -6.86 -1.30 -9.32
CA ASP A 40 -6.00 -0.25 -9.90
C ASP A 40 -6.53 1.14 -9.53
N LYS A 41 -5.90 1.75 -8.52
CA LYS A 41 -6.21 3.07 -7.98
C LYS A 41 -4.97 3.95 -8.04
N SER A 42 -5.19 5.26 -8.16
CA SER A 42 -4.12 6.25 -8.05
C SER A 42 -3.58 6.36 -6.62
N HIS A 43 -4.42 6.04 -5.63
CA HIS A 43 -4.11 6.11 -4.20
C HIS A 43 -4.63 4.87 -3.45
N TYR A 44 -3.82 4.38 -2.53
CA TYR A 44 -4.11 3.26 -1.66
C TYR A 44 -4.06 3.72 -0.20
N LYS A 45 -4.85 3.11 0.68
CA LYS A 45 -4.65 3.31 2.12
C LYS A 45 -3.33 2.64 2.51
N ALA A 46 -2.45 3.35 3.20
CA ALA A 46 -1.15 2.81 3.59
C ALA A 46 -1.30 1.51 4.38
N GLN A 47 -2.23 1.47 5.34
CA GLN A 47 -2.55 0.26 6.10
C GLN A 47 -2.97 -0.90 5.21
N ALA A 48 -3.81 -0.67 4.18
CA ALA A 48 -4.25 -1.75 3.30
C ALA A 48 -3.10 -2.30 2.42
N VAL A 49 -2.13 -1.46 2.04
CA VAL A 49 -0.91 -1.93 1.35
C VAL A 49 -0.05 -2.79 2.27
N LEU A 50 0.11 -2.37 3.53
CA LEU A 50 0.86 -3.12 4.54
C LEU A 50 0.17 -4.45 4.89
N GLU A 51 -1.15 -4.45 5.05
CA GLU A 51 -1.95 -5.66 5.29
C GLU A 51 -1.79 -6.68 4.15
N TRP A 52 -1.78 -6.22 2.89
CA TRP A 52 -1.51 -7.10 1.74
C TRP A 52 -0.08 -7.66 1.76
N LEU A 53 0.88 -6.88 2.23
CA LEU A 53 2.27 -7.31 2.44
C LEU A 53 2.45 -8.20 3.69
N MET A 54 1.36 -8.60 4.36
CA MET A 54 1.35 -9.40 5.59
C MET A 54 2.00 -8.68 6.79
N TYR A 55 1.82 -7.36 6.89
CA TYR A 55 2.29 -6.51 7.98
C TYR A 55 1.12 -5.82 8.69
#